data_AF-A0A935TTB6-F1
#
_entry.id   AF-A0A935TTB6-F1
#
_cell.length_a   1.000
_cell.length_b   1.000
_cell.length_c   1.000
_cell.angle_alpha   90.00
_cell.angle_beta   90.00
_cell.angle_gamma   90.00
#
_symmetry.space_group_name_H-M   'P 1'
#
loop_
_entity.id
_entity.type
_entity.pdbx_description
1 polymer ?
#
loop_
_entity_poly.entity_id
_entity_poly.type
_entity_poly.pdbx_seq_one_letter_code
_entity_poly.pdbx_strand_id
1 'polypeptide(L)'
;MEEYGRTTVATWSAFTGRKIVVVVNPEEVDYFKTELGSRYSVLPFGAGSLQHMAAIRSREDALNYRRGDYRWQAARFSWKVFAMEEAFISFPQEQVVTWLDADSLLKDGFDSWLSQVFSAEHAVSFLGRAHKQLHAETGLIDFRGAEGLRLFNRVLDIYKSLEIFDFNEWTDSYVYTSVFQFNKHCFDICKHRGVRSSNPIYEIDRGRHLIHLKGMRKNSSSMLLDDLRVLLRR
;
A
#
# COMPACT_ATOMS: atom_id res chain seq x y z
N MET A 1 8.52 -9.85 -15.51
CA MET A 1 8.19 -8.52 -14.95
C MET A 1 7.83 -7.60 -16.12
N GLU A 2 6.61 -7.07 -16.18
CA GLU A 2 6.28 -6.03 -17.16
C GLU A 2 7.24 -4.85 -17.00
N GLU A 3 7.54 -4.14 -18.09
CA GLU A 3 8.44 -2.97 -18.14
C GLU A 3 8.13 -1.95 -17.01
N TYR A 4 6.86 -1.83 -16.67
CA TYR A 4 6.31 -1.02 -15.60
C TYR A 4 6.86 -1.34 -14.19
N GLY A 5 6.96 -2.63 -13.85
CA GLY A 5 7.50 -3.08 -12.57
C GLY A 5 9.01 -2.86 -12.46
N ARG A 6 9.73 -2.92 -13.59
CA ARG A 6 11.19 -2.73 -13.60
C ARG A 6 11.58 -1.29 -13.30
N THR A 7 10.91 -0.31 -13.90
CA THR A 7 11.22 1.11 -13.67
C THR A 7 10.93 1.54 -12.23
N THR A 8 9.79 1.14 -11.67
CA THR A 8 9.41 1.47 -10.29
C THR A 8 10.41 0.91 -9.29
N VAL A 9 10.65 -0.39 -9.33
CA VAL A 9 11.67 -1.07 -8.53
C VAL A 9 13.04 -0.40 -8.69
N ALA A 10 13.51 -0.11 -9.91
CA ALA A 10 14.82 0.53 -10.08
C ALA A 10 14.94 1.85 -9.31
N THR A 11 13.88 2.67 -9.26
CA THR A 11 13.86 3.90 -8.46
C THR A 11 13.93 3.62 -6.95
N TRP A 12 13.38 2.51 -6.48
CA TRP A 12 13.37 2.18 -5.05
C TRP A 12 14.79 1.94 -4.55
N SER A 13 15.54 1.08 -5.24
CA SER A 13 16.94 0.82 -4.88
C SER A 13 17.85 2.03 -5.01
N ALA A 14 17.50 2.99 -5.89
CA ALA A 14 18.28 4.20 -6.11
C ALA A 14 18.03 5.28 -5.05
N PHE A 15 16.79 5.42 -4.55
CA PHE A 15 16.36 6.60 -3.78
C PHE A 15 15.91 6.29 -2.35
N THR A 16 15.96 5.04 -1.89
CA THR A 16 15.83 4.72 -0.46
C THR A 16 17.00 3.89 0.05
N GLY A 17 17.47 4.21 1.26
CA GLY A 17 18.39 3.42 2.06
C GLY A 17 17.69 2.36 2.93
N ARG A 18 16.35 2.35 2.96
CA ARG A 18 15.54 1.43 3.78
C ARG A 18 15.61 0.00 3.26
N LYS A 19 15.43 -1.00 4.13
CA LYS A 19 15.25 -2.39 3.69
C LYS A 19 14.01 -2.46 2.79
N ILE A 20 14.17 -3.03 1.59
CA ILE A 20 13.06 -3.20 0.65
C ILE A 20 12.64 -4.67 0.68
N VAL A 21 11.36 -4.92 0.94
CA VAL A 21 10.77 -6.25 0.99
C VAL A 21 9.75 -6.37 -0.12
N VAL A 22 9.83 -7.45 -0.90
CA VAL A 22 8.86 -7.77 -1.95
C VAL A 22 8.32 -9.16 -1.66
N VAL A 23 6.99 -9.28 -1.61
CA VAL A 23 6.32 -10.56 -1.41
C VAL A 23 5.74 -11.02 -2.74
N VAL A 24 6.06 -12.25 -3.13
CA VAL A 24 5.71 -12.85 -4.42
C VAL A 24 5.14 -14.25 -4.23
N ASN A 25 4.57 -14.84 -5.29
CA ASN A 25 4.16 -16.24 -5.20
C ASN A 25 5.38 -17.15 -4.98
N PRO A 26 5.22 -18.27 -4.26
CA PRO A 26 6.33 -19.17 -3.93
C PRO A 26 7.17 -19.61 -5.13
N GLU A 27 6.53 -19.89 -6.26
CA GLU A 27 7.16 -20.31 -7.51
C GLU A 27 7.96 -19.20 -8.21
N GLU A 28 7.74 -17.93 -7.85
CA GLU A 28 8.38 -16.78 -8.48
C GLU A 28 9.60 -16.27 -7.69
N VAL A 29 9.86 -16.80 -6.50
CA VAL A 29 10.90 -16.29 -5.59
C VAL A 29 12.28 -16.27 -6.25
N ASP A 30 12.70 -17.36 -6.88
CA ASP A 30 14.05 -17.45 -7.47
C ASP A 30 14.21 -16.51 -8.69
N TYR A 31 13.14 -16.37 -9.47
CA TYR A 31 13.09 -15.40 -10.56
C TYR A 31 13.28 -13.97 -10.03
N PHE A 32 12.50 -13.56 -9.03
CA PHE A 32 12.60 -12.20 -8.48
C PHE A 32 13.90 -11.95 -7.71
N LYS A 33 14.46 -12.94 -7.02
CA LYS A 33 15.80 -12.81 -6.41
C LYS A 33 16.86 -12.52 -7.46
N THR A 34 16.80 -13.22 -8.60
CA THR A 34 17.73 -13.03 -9.72
C THR A 34 17.56 -11.65 -10.36
N GLU A 35 16.32 -11.23 -10.63
CA GLU A 35 16.04 -9.96 -11.30
C GLU A 35 16.28 -8.73 -10.41
N LEU A 36 15.98 -8.80 -9.12
CA LEU A 36 16.03 -7.66 -8.19
C LEU A 36 17.40 -7.48 -7.54
N GLY A 37 18.18 -8.56 -7.41
CA GLY A 37 19.47 -8.55 -6.75
C GLY A 37 19.40 -8.36 -5.23
N SER A 38 20.56 -8.22 -4.59
CA SER A 38 20.72 -8.28 -3.13
C SER A 38 20.12 -7.11 -2.34
N ARG A 39 19.71 -6.03 -3.02
CA ARG A 39 19.09 -4.87 -2.37
C ARG A 39 17.68 -5.18 -1.82
N TYR A 40 17.06 -6.23 -2.33
CA TYR A 40 15.69 -6.64 -2.04
C TYR A 40 15.65 -7.93 -1.23
N SER A 41 14.83 -7.95 -0.19
CA SER A 41 14.39 -9.17 0.48
C SER A 41 13.15 -9.70 -0.24
N VAL A 42 13.31 -10.78 -1.00
CA VAL A 42 12.20 -11.42 -1.72
C VAL A 42 11.64 -12.56 -0.87
N LEU A 43 10.39 -12.43 -0.44
CA LEU A 43 9.68 -13.40 0.39
C LEU A 43 8.58 -14.10 -0.41
N PRO A 44 8.35 -15.40 -0.19
CA PRO A 44 7.15 -16.06 -0.67
C PRO A 44 5.94 -15.68 0.18
N PHE A 45 4.74 -15.72 -0.39
CA PHE A 45 3.53 -15.91 0.40
C PHE A 45 3.58 -17.26 1.13
N GLY A 46 3.30 -17.26 2.43
CA GLY A 46 3.20 -18.47 3.24
C GLY A 46 1.95 -19.28 2.91
N ALA A 47 2.00 -20.59 3.16
CA ALA A 47 0.87 -21.48 2.91
C ALA A 47 -0.42 -21.07 3.64
N GLY A 48 -0.29 -20.55 4.88
CA GLY A 48 -1.43 -20.03 5.65
C GLY A 48 -2.07 -18.81 4.98
N SER A 49 -1.27 -17.84 4.53
CA SER A 49 -1.73 -16.67 3.79
C SER A 49 -2.44 -17.06 2.50
N LEU A 50 -1.85 -17.97 1.72
CA LEU A 50 -2.47 -18.51 0.50
C LEU A 50 -3.81 -19.19 0.78
N GLN A 51 -3.90 -19.98 1.86
CA GLN A 51 -5.14 -20.63 2.29
C GLN A 51 -6.23 -19.61 2.65
N HIS A 52 -5.89 -18.56 3.41
CA HIS A 52 -6.83 -17.50 3.75
C HIS A 52 -7.30 -16.72 2.51
N MET A 53 -6.39 -16.39 1.58
CA MET A 53 -6.76 -15.75 0.31
C MET A 53 -7.68 -16.63 -0.54
N ALA A 54 -7.44 -17.94 -0.57
CA ALA A 54 -8.31 -18.90 -1.25
C ALA A 54 -9.70 -19.00 -0.59
N ALA A 55 -9.77 -18.94 0.75
CA ALA A 55 -11.04 -18.91 1.49
C ALA A 55 -11.83 -17.63 1.19
N ILE A 56 -11.17 -16.47 1.14
CA ILE A 56 -11.79 -15.20 0.74
C ILE A 56 -12.34 -15.29 -0.68
N ARG A 57 -11.55 -15.78 -1.65
CA ARG A 57 -12.03 -15.98 -3.04
C ARG A 57 -13.25 -16.90 -3.08
N SER A 58 -13.20 -18.03 -2.37
CA SER A 58 -14.30 -18.99 -2.34
C SER A 58 -15.58 -18.37 -1.77
N ARG A 59 -15.46 -17.56 -0.72
CA ARG A 59 -16.59 -16.85 -0.12
C ARG A 59 -17.14 -15.76 -1.05
N GLU A 60 -16.27 -14.99 -1.69
CA GLU A 60 -16.62 -13.98 -2.69
C GLU A 60 -17.41 -14.60 -3.85
N ASP A 61 -16.92 -15.72 -4.40
CA ASP A 61 -17.57 -16.44 -5.51
C ASP A 61 -18.95 -16.98 -5.11
N ALA A 62 -19.09 -17.50 -3.88
CA ALA A 62 -20.34 -18.03 -3.36
C ALA A 62 -21.42 -16.96 -3.16
N LEU A 63 -21.02 -15.72 -2.84
CA LEU A 63 -21.95 -14.60 -2.71
C LEU A 63 -22.45 -14.09 -4.07
N ASN A 64 -21.76 -14.43 -5.16
CA ASN A 64 -22.08 -14.04 -6.54
C ASN A 64 -22.43 -12.55 -6.69
N TYR A 65 -21.76 -11.70 -5.90
CA TYR A 65 -22.15 -10.31 -5.73
C TYR A 65 -21.47 -9.43 -6.78
N ARG A 66 -22.28 -8.76 -7.62
CA ARG A 66 -21.86 -7.70 -8.58
C ARG A 66 -20.50 -7.95 -9.25
N ARG A 67 -20.31 -9.11 -9.88
CA ARG A 67 -19.10 -9.48 -10.62
C ARG A 67 -18.74 -8.37 -11.63
N GLY A 68 -17.70 -7.60 -11.33
CA GLY A 68 -17.23 -6.48 -12.17
C GLY A 68 -17.11 -5.14 -11.43
N ASP A 69 -17.82 -4.95 -10.33
CA ASP A 69 -17.64 -3.78 -9.47
C ASP A 69 -16.49 -4.03 -8.48
N TYR A 70 -15.43 -3.23 -8.58
CA TYR A 70 -14.21 -3.42 -7.79
C TYR A 70 -14.48 -3.39 -6.29
N ARG A 71 -15.54 -2.72 -5.84
CA ARG A 71 -15.88 -2.62 -4.41
C ARG A 71 -16.17 -3.98 -3.77
N TRP A 72 -16.41 -5.01 -4.55
CA TRP A 72 -16.77 -6.36 -4.11
C TRP A 72 -15.71 -7.40 -4.49
N GLN A 73 -14.46 -6.97 -4.67
CA GLN A 73 -13.33 -7.85 -5.02
C GLN A 73 -12.40 -8.05 -3.82
N ALA A 74 -12.92 -8.60 -2.72
CA ALA A 74 -12.16 -8.90 -1.49
C ALA A 74 -10.85 -9.65 -1.78
N ALA A 75 -10.92 -10.67 -2.62
CA ALA A 75 -9.79 -11.52 -2.99
C ALA A 75 -8.72 -10.80 -3.80
N ARG A 76 -9.06 -9.69 -4.47
CA ARG A 76 -8.07 -8.83 -5.13
C ARG A 76 -7.32 -7.98 -4.11
N PHE A 77 -8.02 -7.41 -3.14
CA PHE A 77 -7.43 -6.48 -2.17
C PHE A 77 -6.72 -7.19 -1.01
N SER A 78 -7.03 -8.48 -0.78
CA SER A 78 -6.39 -9.28 0.28
C SER A 78 -4.88 -9.44 0.08
N TRP A 79 -4.38 -9.48 -1.16
CA TRP A 79 -2.96 -9.66 -1.48
C TRP A 79 -2.04 -8.68 -0.74
N LYS A 80 -2.45 -7.40 -0.65
CA LYS A 80 -1.71 -6.38 0.10
C LYS A 80 -1.63 -6.69 1.58
N VAL A 81 -2.75 -7.07 2.17
CA VAL A 81 -2.87 -7.31 3.60
C VAL A 81 -2.00 -8.50 3.99
N PHE A 82 -2.07 -9.60 3.22
CA PHE A 82 -1.25 -10.77 3.44
C PHE A 82 0.23 -10.53 3.11
N ALA A 83 0.56 -9.68 2.14
CA ALA A 83 1.96 -9.32 1.87
C ALA A 83 2.59 -8.57 3.06
N MET A 84 1.83 -7.67 3.70
CA MET A 84 2.32 -7.04 4.93
C MET A 84 2.44 -8.02 6.09
N GLU A 85 1.53 -8.98 6.22
CA GLU A 85 1.66 -10.05 7.22
C GLU A 85 3.00 -10.79 7.07
N GLU A 86 3.37 -11.21 5.85
CA GLU A 86 4.66 -11.87 5.62
C GLU A 86 5.85 -11.00 6.03
N ALA A 87 5.78 -9.70 5.78
CA ALA A 87 6.82 -8.75 6.19
C ALA A 87 6.91 -8.63 7.71
N PHE A 88 5.78 -8.48 8.42
CA PHE A 88 5.75 -8.42 9.88
C PHE A 88 6.26 -9.70 10.54
N ILE A 89 5.89 -10.87 10.00
CA ILE A 89 6.34 -12.18 10.51
C ILE A 89 7.84 -12.38 10.26
N SER A 90 8.33 -12.02 9.07
CA SER A 90 9.73 -12.22 8.69
C SER A 90 10.69 -11.25 9.40
N PHE A 91 10.19 -10.10 9.82
CA PHE A 91 10.99 -9.04 10.43
C PHE A 91 10.39 -8.52 11.75
N PRO A 92 10.22 -9.37 12.77
CA PRO A 92 9.50 -9.02 14.01
C PRO A 92 10.23 -7.99 14.87
N GLN A 93 11.51 -7.73 14.59
CA GLN A 93 12.32 -6.75 15.31
C GLN A 93 12.14 -5.32 14.75
N GLU A 94 11.61 -5.18 13.53
CA GLU A 94 11.44 -3.88 12.89
C GLU A 94 10.32 -3.10 13.59
N GLN A 95 10.66 -1.94 14.13
CA GLN A 95 9.71 -1.09 14.83
C GLN A 95 8.87 -0.23 13.89
N VAL A 96 9.25 -0.13 12.62
CA VAL A 96 8.56 0.68 11.62
C VAL A 96 8.44 -0.11 10.33
N VAL A 97 7.22 -0.29 9.84
CA VAL A 97 6.91 -0.95 8.57
C VAL A 97 6.04 -0.01 7.75
N THR A 98 6.53 0.35 6.56
CA THR A 98 5.81 1.22 5.63
C THR A 98 5.36 0.40 4.41
N TRP A 99 4.06 0.40 4.12
CA TRP A 99 3.54 -0.09 2.85
C TRP A 99 3.67 0.97 1.76
N LEU A 100 4.11 0.54 0.58
CA LEU A 100 4.14 1.34 -0.64
C LEU A 100 3.59 0.48 -1.79
N ASP A 101 2.59 0.98 -2.52
CA ASP A 101 2.10 0.26 -3.70
C ASP A 101 3.22 0.14 -4.75
N ALA A 102 3.34 -1.05 -5.37
CA ALA A 102 4.40 -1.38 -6.32
C ALA A 102 4.43 -0.48 -7.58
N ASP A 103 3.38 0.28 -7.81
CA ASP A 103 3.21 1.22 -8.91
C ASP A 103 3.62 2.65 -8.53
N SER A 104 4.64 2.77 -7.68
CA SER A 104 5.19 4.01 -7.13
C SER A 104 6.61 4.28 -7.63
N LEU A 105 6.88 5.50 -8.12
CA LEU A 105 8.21 5.98 -8.47
C LEU A 105 8.78 6.81 -7.33
N LEU A 106 9.96 6.42 -6.82
CA LEU A 106 10.71 7.24 -5.87
C LEU A 106 11.59 8.24 -6.61
N LYS A 107 11.86 9.37 -5.94
CA LYS A 107 12.78 10.40 -6.41
C LYS A 107 13.75 10.78 -5.31
N ASP A 108 14.78 11.55 -5.67
CA ASP A 108 15.79 12.03 -4.74
C ASP A 108 15.17 12.70 -3.49
N GLY A 109 15.78 12.47 -2.33
CA GLY A 109 15.30 12.97 -1.03
C GLY A 109 14.11 12.20 -0.43
N PHE A 110 13.67 11.08 -1.02
CA PHE A 110 12.50 10.32 -0.55
C PHE A 110 12.53 9.96 0.93
N ASP A 111 13.64 9.43 1.46
CA ASP A 111 13.69 9.02 2.88
C ASP A 111 13.53 10.18 3.86
N SER A 112 14.10 11.34 3.51
CA SER A 112 13.97 12.57 4.31
C SER A 112 12.53 13.07 4.29
N TRP A 113 11.93 13.12 3.09
CA TRP A 113 10.54 13.49 2.92
C TRP A 113 9.60 12.55 3.68
N LEU A 114 9.80 11.24 3.57
CA LEU A 114 8.96 10.23 4.22
C LEU A 114 8.96 10.41 5.75
N SER A 115 10.13 10.70 6.32
CA SER A 115 10.31 10.95 7.75
C SER A 115 9.64 12.25 8.23
N GLN A 116 9.40 13.21 7.34
CA GLN A 116 8.66 14.45 7.62
C GLN A 116 7.14 14.30 7.42
N VAL A 117 6.72 13.36 6.57
CA VAL A 117 5.31 13.11 6.25
C VAL A 117 4.62 12.31 7.34
N PHE A 118 5.29 11.27 7.84
CA PHE A 118 4.74 10.43 8.90
C PHE A 118 4.96 11.02 10.28
N SER A 119 4.00 10.80 11.17
CA SER A 119 4.13 11.22 12.56
C SER A 119 5.02 10.24 13.33
N ALA A 120 5.93 10.78 14.14
CA ALA A 120 6.74 10.00 15.07
C ALA A 120 6.03 9.60 16.36
N GLU A 121 4.90 10.24 16.66
CA GLU A 121 4.18 10.10 17.93
C GLU A 121 2.98 9.15 17.82
N HIS A 122 2.57 8.80 16.61
CA HIS A 122 1.40 7.98 16.35
C HIS A 122 1.80 6.57 15.89
N ALA A 123 0.96 5.60 16.21
CA ALA A 123 1.17 4.20 15.88
C ALA A 123 0.95 3.91 14.39
N VAL A 124 0.10 4.70 13.73
CA VAL A 124 -0.17 4.58 12.29
C VAL A 124 -0.23 5.97 11.67
N SER A 125 0.43 6.17 10.53
CA SER A 125 0.21 7.35 9.67
C SER A 125 -0.43 6.92 8.35
N PHE A 126 -1.54 7.56 7.97
CA PHE A 126 -2.30 7.19 6.77
C PHE A 126 -2.87 8.42 6.06
N LEU A 127 -3.37 8.22 4.84
CA LEU A 127 -3.91 9.27 3.98
C LEU A 127 -5.44 9.24 3.97
N GLY A 128 -6.08 9.96 4.90
CA GLY A 128 -7.53 10.06 4.95
C GLY A 128 -8.12 10.80 3.74
N ARG A 129 -9.33 10.43 3.34
CA ARG A 129 -10.11 11.15 2.30
C ARG A 129 -11.56 11.42 2.71
N ALA A 130 -11.83 11.46 4.02
CA ALA A 130 -13.16 11.66 4.58
C ALA A 130 -13.83 12.97 4.11
N HIS A 131 -13.05 14.02 3.80
CA HIS A 131 -13.55 15.28 3.24
C HIS A 131 -14.24 15.15 1.88
N LYS A 132 -14.03 14.05 1.15
CA LYS A 132 -14.72 13.72 -0.11
C LYS A 132 -15.69 12.55 0.03
N GLN A 133 -15.99 12.11 1.26
CA GLN A 133 -16.74 10.87 1.52
C GLN A 133 -16.09 9.65 0.83
N LEU A 134 -14.75 9.66 0.76
CA LEU A 134 -13.94 8.57 0.20
C LEU A 134 -13.17 7.88 1.31
N HIS A 135 -12.92 6.58 1.11
CA HIS A 135 -12.04 5.77 1.95
C HIS A 135 -10.58 6.25 1.85
N ALA A 136 -9.75 5.92 2.83
CA ALA A 136 -8.33 6.21 2.86
C ALA A 136 -7.61 5.84 1.54
N GLU A 137 -6.58 6.60 1.17
CA GLU A 137 -5.63 6.18 0.14
C GLU A 137 -4.61 5.24 0.77
N THR A 138 -4.53 4.03 0.25
CA THR A 138 -3.81 2.90 0.86
C THR A 138 -2.52 2.57 0.14
N GLY A 139 -2.11 3.38 -0.83
CA GLY A 139 -0.83 3.20 -1.53
C GLY A 139 0.38 3.66 -0.74
N LEU A 140 0.17 4.28 0.43
CA LEU A 140 1.20 4.67 1.37
C LEU A 140 0.64 4.65 2.80
N ILE A 141 1.13 3.75 3.65
CA ILE A 141 0.71 3.62 5.06
C ILE A 141 1.95 3.30 5.91
N ASP A 142 2.09 3.93 7.08
CA ASP A 142 3.16 3.67 8.04
C ASP A 142 2.61 3.05 9.32
N PHE A 143 3.24 1.98 9.81
CA PHE A 143 2.92 1.32 11.06
C PHE A 143 4.14 1.35 11.98
N ARG A 144 3.92 1.70 13.26
CA ARG A 144 4.98 1.92 14.24
C ARG A 144 4.70 1.21 15.57
N GLY A 145 5.69 0.44 16.03
CA GLY A 145 5.71 -0.23 17.32
C GLY A 145 4.59 -1.24 17.52
N ALA A 146 4.45 -1.69 18.78
CA ALA A 146 3.45 -2.69 19.15
C ALA A 146 2.01 -2.24 18.88
N GLU A 147 1.68 -0.96 19.09
CA GLU A 147 0.35 -0.44 18.79
C GLU A 147 0.07 -0.40 17.28
N GLY A 148 1.07 -0.08 16.45
CA GLY A 148 0.93 -0.13 14.99
C GLY A 148 0.64 -1.55 14.51
N LEU A 149 1.42 -2.52 15.03
CA LEU A 149 1.19 -3.94 14.77
C LEU A 149 -0.18 -4.41 15.27
N ARG A 150 -0.63 -3.97 16.44
CA ARG A 150 -1.97 -4.30 16.97
C ARG A 150 -3.08 -3.80 16.04
N LEU A 151 -2.95 -2.59 15.49
CA LEU A 151 -3.93 -2.04 14.55
C LEU A 151 -3.88 -2.74 13.18
N PHE A 152 -2.69 -3.09 12.70
CA PHE A 152 -2.55 -3.94 11.51
C PHE A 152 -3.19 -5.32 11.74
N ASN A 153 -2.97 -5.95 12.89
CA ASN A 153 -3.56 -7.24 13.22
C ASN A 153 -5.09 -7.17 13.25
N ARG A 154 -5.69 -6.06 13.69
CA ARG A 154 -7.14 -5.88 13.56
C ARG A 154 -7.61 -5.90 12.10
N VAL A 155 -6.87 -5.25 11.20
CA VAL A 155 -7.16 -5.32 9.75
C VAL A 155 -7.01 -6.76 9.26
N LEU A 156 -5.94 -7.44 9.64
CA LEU A 156 -5.68 -8.83 9.25
C LEU A 156 -6.79 -9.78 9.73
N ASP A 157 -7.25 -9.61 10.97
CA ASP A 157 -8.33 -10.41 11.56
C ASP A 157 -9.63 -10.28 10.77
N ILE A 158 -9.97 -9.07 10.28
CA ILE A 158 -11.16 -8.84 9.44
C ILE A 158 -11.09 -9.69 8.16
N TYR A 159 -9.90 -9.82 7.56
CA TYR A 159 -9.69 -10.66 6.37
C TYR A 159 -9.69 -12.15 6.71
N LYS A 160 -8.97 -12.56 7.76
CA LYS A 160 -8.84 -13.98 8.14
C LYS A 160 -10.15 -14.60 8.63
N SER A 161 -10.96 -13.84 9.36
CA SER A 161 -12.25 -14.27 9.89
C SER A 161 -13.39 -14.17 8.88
N LEU A 162 -13.15 -13.59 7.71
CA LEU A 162 -14.16 -13.28 6.69
C LEU A 162 -15.19 -12.21 7.14
N GLU A 163 -14.96 -11.49 8.24
CA GLU A 163 -15.77 -10.34 8.69
C GLU A 163 -15.88 -9.26 7.60
N ILE A 164 -14.90 -9.17 6.68
CA ILE A 164 -14.95 -8.25 5.54
C ILE A 164 -16.25 -8.35 4.72
N PHE A 165 -16.90 -9.51 4.67
CA PHE A 165 -18.13 -9.70 3.91
C PHE A 165 -19.36 -9.07 4.57
N ASP A 166 -19.26 -8.65 5.83
CA ASP A 166 -20.31 -7.92 6.55
C ASP A 166 -20.19 -6.40 6.35
N PHE A 167 -19.14 -5.94 5.66
CA PHE A 167 -18.86 -4.52 5.43
C PHE A 167 -19.60 -4.00 4.18
N ASN A 168 -19.81 -2.68 4.13
CA ASN A 168 -20.49 -2.03 3.00
C ASN A 168 -19.66 -2.02 1.71
N GLU A 169 -18.34 -2.25 1.79
CA GLU A 169 -17.47 -2.54 0.65
C GLU A 169 -16.36 -3.49 1.10
N TRP A 170 -15.87 -4.33 0.20
CA TRP A 170 -14.84 -5.34 0.46
C TRP A 170 -13.44 -4.90 -0.01
N THR A 171 -13.19 -3.60 -0.06
CA THR A 171 -11.88 -3.06 -0.42
C THR A 171 -10.99 -2.89 0.81
N ASP A 172 -9.68 -3.02 0.63
CA ASP A 172 -8.70 -2.69 1.67
C ASP A 172 -8.87 -1.24 2.15
N SER A 173 -9.13 -0.31 1.23
CA SER A 173 -9.36 1.09 1.58
C SER A 173 -10.53 1.26 2.56
N TYR A 174 -11.65 0.55 2.35
CA TYR A 174 -12.78 0.59 3.27
C TYR A 174 -12.38 0.03 4.64
N VAL A 175 -11.70 -1.12 4.67
CA VAL A 175 -11.28 -1.77 5.92
C VAL A 175 -10.32 -0.89 6.70
N TYR A 176 -9.28 -0.35 6.08
CA TYR A 176 -8.34 0.57 6.73
C TYR A 176 -9.03 1.83 7.25
N THR A 177 -9.96 2.39 6.48
CA THR A 177 -10.75 3.55 6.93
C THR A 177 -11.54 3.23 8.19
N SER A 178 -12.19 2.06 8.21
CA SER A 178 -13.00 1.60 9.33
C SER A 178 -12.17 1.39 10.60
N VAL A 179 -10.91 0.94 10.47
CA VAL A 179 -10.02 0.73 11.62
C VAL A 179 -9.32 2.02 12.07
N PHE A 180 -8.94 2.91 11.15
CA PHE A 180 -8.05 4.03 11.46
C PHE A 180 -8.74 5.37 11.70
N GLN A 181 -9.82 5.69 10.98
CA GLN A 181 -10.33 7.07 10.87
C GLN A 181 -10.68 7.72 12.22
N PHE A 182 -11.11 6.92 13.21
CA PHE A 182 -11.51 7.40 14.54
C PHE A 182 -10.61 6.89 15.66
N ASN A 183 -9.49 6.25 15.32
CA ASN A 183 -8.57 5.72 16.31
C ASN A 183 -7.57 6.80 16.75
N LYS A 184 -7.51 7.07 18.05
CA LYS A 184 -6.61 8.09 18.63
C LYS A 184 -5.12 7.83 18.41
N HIS A 185 -4.73 6.59 18.09
CA HIS A 185 -3.35 6.22 17.79
C HIS A 185 -2.99 6.39 16.31
N CYS A 186 -3.95 6.79 15.46
CA CYS A 186 -3.75 7.01 14.04
C CYS A 186 -3.63 8.50 13.71
N PHE A 187 -2.71 8.83 12.81
CA PHE A 187 -2.46 10.16 12.28
C PHE A 187 -2.95 10.26 10.84
N ASP A 188 -4.04 11.01 10.63
CA ASP A 188 -4.52 11.37 9.30
C ASP A 188 -3.70 12.54 8.75
N ILE A 189 -2.77 12.21 7.85
CA ILE A 189 -1.84 13.16 7.24
C ILE A 189 -2.60 14.24 6.45
N CYS A 190 -3.67 13.85 5.75
CA CYS A 190 -4.45 14.78 4.93
C CYS A 190 -5.18 15.79 5.80
N LYS A 191 -5.81 15.33 6.87
CA LYS A 191 -6.47 16.19 7.84
C LYS A 191 -5.48 17.17 8.48
N HIS A 192 -4.31 16.69 8.91
CA HIS A 192 -3.31 17.52 9.57
C HIS A 192 -2.69 18.56 8.62
N ARG A 193 -2.42 18.20 7.36
CA ARG A 193 -1.82 19.09 6.36
C ARG A 193 -2.84 19.93 5.57
N GLY A 194 -4.14 19.81 5.87
CA GLY A 194 -5.20 20.51 5.12
C GLY A 194 -5.34 20.05 3.67
N VAL A 195 -4.88 18.84 3.32
CA VAL A 195 -4.95 18.30 1.96
C VAL A 195 -6.36 17.80 1.66
N ARG A 196 -7.06 18.48 0.75
CA ARG A 196 -8.44 18.14 0.36
C ARG A 196 -8.51 17.59 -1.08
N SER A 197 -7.93 16.42 -1.32
CA SER A 197 -7.87 15.82 -2.66
C SER A 197 -8.36 14.37 -2.74
N SER A 198 -8.69 13.91 -3.95
CA SER A 198 -8.89 12.49 -4.28
C SER A 198 -7.58 11.78 -4.60
N ASN A 199 -6.49 12.53 -4.84
CA ASN A 199 -5.13 12.04 -5.10
C ASN A 199 -4.14 12.59 -4.05
N PRO A 200 -4.29 12.21 -2.77
CA PRO A 200 -3.54 12.84 -1.69
C PRO A 200 -2.03 12.61 -1.75
N ILE A 201 -1.55 11.46 -2.27
CA ILE A 201 -0.12 11.16 -2.40
C ILE A 201 0.59 12.25 -3.21
N TYR A 202 0.04 12.60 -4.37
CA TYR A 202 0.59 13.68 -5.19
C TYR A 202 0.49 15.04 -4.50
N GLU A 203 -0.62 15.31 -3.81
CA GLU A 203 -0.90 16.65 -3.27
C GLU A 203 -0.08 17.00 -2.02
N ILE A 204 0.47 16.02 -1.32
CA ILE A 204 1.33 16.26 -0.15
C ILE A 204 2.56 17.10 -0.51
N ASP A 205 3.14 16.88 -1.69
CA ASP A 205 4.38 17.55 -2.09
C ASP A 205 4.50 17.88 -3.58
N ARG A 206 3.43 17.69 -4.35
CA ARG A 206 3.36 17.83 -5.82
C ARG A 206 4.19 16.79 -6.58
N GLY A 207 4.33 15.58 -6.02
CA GLY A 207 5.05 14.48 -6.65
C GLY A 207 6.56 14.72 -6.74
N ARG A 208 7.11 15.53 -5.82
CA ARG A 208 8.54 15.85 -5.79
C ARG A 208 9.38 14.67 -5.35
N HIS A 209 8.89 13.86 -4.40
CA HIS A 209 9.62 12.72 -3.85
C HIS A 209 8.99 11.37 -4.19
N LEU A 210 7.68 11.36 -4.48
CA LEU A 210 6.92 10.13 -4.75
C LEU A 210 5.84 10.39 -5.82
N ILE A 211 5.81 9.56 -6.87
CA ILE A 211 4.69 9.54 -7.83
C ILE A 211 4.02 8.16 -7.79
N HIS A 212 2.73 8.13 -7.45
CA HIS A 212 1.89 6.92 -7.52
C HIS A 212 1.08 6.91 -8.82
N LEU A 213 1.34 5.93 -9.70
CA LEU A 213 0.83 5.88 -11.08
C LEU A 213 -0.55 5.18 -11.21
N LYS A 214 -1.41 5.34 -10.21
CA LYS A 214 -2.75 4.74 -10.15
C LYS A 214 -3.64 5.07 -11.38
N GLY A 215 -4.33 4.05 -11.92
CA GLY A 215 -5.41 4.21 -12.93
C GLY A 215 -4.92 4.42 -14.37
N MET A 216 -5.58 5.30 -15.13
CA MET A 216 -5.26 5.60 -16.55
C MET A 216 -3.83 6.09 -16.77
N ARG A 217 -3.14 6.52 -15.70
CA ARG A 217 -1.73 6.88 -15.69
C ARG A 217 -0.80 5.69 -16.02
N LYS A 218 -1.33 4.46 -16.00
CA LYS A 218 -0.65 3.23 -16.45
C LYS A 218 -0.52 3.12 -17.97
N ASN A 219 -1.43 3.73 -18.74
CA ASN A 219 -1.49 3.59 -20.21
C ASN A 219 -1.27 4.90 -20.97
N SER A 220 -1.27 6.06 -20.29
CA SER A 220 -1.08 7.35 -20.94
C SER A 220 0.38 7.81 -20.84
N SER A 221 1.18 7.50 -21.87
CA SER A 221 2.45 8.20 -22.12
C SER A 221 2.27 9.72 -22.19
N SER A 222 1.07 10.21 -22.54
CA SER A 222 0.74 11.64 -22.61
C SER A 222 0.63 12.34 -21.26
N MET A 223 0.02 11.75 -20.22
CA MET A 223 -0.10 12.42 -18.90
C MET A 223 1.18 12.30 -18.07
N LEU A 224 1.96 11.23 -18.22
CA LEU A 224 3.30 11.16 -17.63
C LEU A 224 4.20 12.28 -18.21
N LEU A 225 4.05 12.58 -19.50
CA LEU A 225 4.72 13.69 -20.18
C LEU A 225 4.15 15.06 -19.77
N ASP A 226 2.85 15.22 -19.53
CA ASP A 226 2.29 16.51 -19.14
C ASP A 226 2.66 16.92 -17.70
N ASP A 227 2.75 15.96 -16.75
CA ASP A 227 3.30 16.22 -15.41
C ASP A 227 4.84 16.46 -15.45
N LEU A 228 5.57 15.78 -16.34
CA LEU A 228 7.00 16.06 -16.58
C LEU A 228 7.23 17.42 -17.27
N ARG A 229 6.31 17.87 -18.14
CA ARG A 229 6.37 19.19 -18.81
C ARG A 229 6.15 20.36 -17.85
N VAL A 230 5.38 20.18 -16.78
CA VAL A 230 5.22 21.19 -15.72
C VAL A 230 6.49 21.30 -14.87
N LEU A 231 7.23 20.21 -14.66
CA LEU A 231 8.48 20.18 -13.89
C LEU A 231 9.72 20.68 -14.67
N LEU A 232 9.66 20.81 -16.00
CA LEU A 232 10.79 21.21 -16.86
C LEU A 232 10.75 22.67 -17.34
N ARG A 233 10.10 23.58 -16.63
CA ARG A 233 10.28 25.03 -16.90
C ARG A 233 11.41 25.57 -16.01
N ARG A 234 12.50 25.99 -16.67
CA ARG A 234 13.54 26.85 -16.11
C ARG A 234 12.94 28.16 -15.59
#